data_AF-A0A6P0JTK4-F1
#
_entry.id   AF-A0A6P0JTK4-F1
#
_cell.length_a   1.000
_cell.length_b   1.000
_cell.length_c   1.000
_cell.angle_alpha   90.00
_cell.angle_beta   90.00
_cell.angle_gamma   90.00
#
_symmetry.space_group_name_H-M   'P 1'
#
loop_
_entity.id
_entity.type
_entity.pdbx_description
1 polymer ?
#
loop_
_entity_poly.entity_id
_entity_poly.type
_entity_poly.pdbx_seq_one_letter_code
_entity_poly.pdbx_strand_id
1 'polypeptide(L)'
;MINKFATAIFGWAATSACAATLFLQPAQAGTLVGDWYYSPDSTNDSMMDSNIGGTKYEIHNMAMQQTSDEVIFAINSNLSLSGTGSQYAHDGHIAWGDLFMNFTGQSLDAANNAGDLFGIRSPNI
;
A
#
# COMPACT_ATOMS: atom_id res chain seq x y z
N MET A 1 -76.32 5.45 -17.89
CA MET A 1 -75.35 6.54 -17.68
C MET A 1 -73.98 6.04 -18.09
N ILE A 2 -73.30 6.80 -18.94
CA ILE A 2 -72.05 6.50 -19.65
C ILE A 2 -70.92 7.39 -19.08
N ASN A 3 -69.65 6.96 -19.24
CA ASN A 3 -68.35 7.65 -19.17
C ASN A 3 -67.56 7.52 -17.85
N LYS A 4 -66.23 7.34 -17.80
CA LYS A 4 -65.06 7.16 -18.71
C LYS A 4 -63.92 6.67 -17.76
N PHE A 5 -62.92 5.86 -18.11
CA PHE A 5 -61.72 6.20 -18.88
C PHE A 5 -60.84 4.94 -19.01
N ALA A 6 -60.28 4.74 -20.20
CA ALA A 6 -59.31 3.71 -20.55
C ALA A 6 -57.88 4.07 -20.08
N THR A 7 -56.93 3.17 -20.36
CA THR A 7 -55.44 3.30 -20.41
C THR A 7 -54.75 2.73 -19.15
N ALA A 8 -53.74 1.84 -19.20
CA ALA A 8 -52.81 1.49 -20.26
C ALA A 8 -52.31 0.03 -20.14
N ILE A 9 -52.16 -0.64 -21.29
CA ILE A 9 -51.26 -1.78 -21.47
C ILE A 9 -49.95 -1.19 -22.01
N PHE A 10 -48.88 -1.24 -21.22
CA PHE A 10 -47.49 -1.10 -21.67
C PHE A 10 -46.69 -1.99 -20.71
N GLY A 11 -46.18 -3.15 -21.12
CA GLY A 11 -45.12 -3.27 -22.11
C GLY A 11 -43.89 -3.70 -21.31
N TRP A 12 -43.66 -5.01 -21.21
CA TRP A 12 -42.51 -5.57 -20.50
C TRP A 12 -41.24 -5.22 -21.27
N ALA A 13 -40.59 -4.11 -20.92
CA ALA A 13 -39.18 -3.93 -21.22
C ALA A 13 -38.38 -4.62 -20.13
N ALA A 14 -38.03 -5.89 -20.36
CA ALA A 14 -36.99 -6.55 -19.58
C ALA A 14 -35.66 -5.85 -19.91
N THR A 15 -35.35 -4.76 -19.20
CA THR A 15 -34.00 -4.21 -19.18
C THR A 15 -33.16 -5.24 -18.44
N SER A 16 -32.51 -6.13 -19.20
CA SER A 16 -31.49 -7.01 -18.67
C SER A 16 -30.30 -6.12 -18.27
N ALA A 17 -30.37 -5.57 -17.07
CA ALA A 17 -29.22 -4.96 -16.43
C ALA A 17 -28.22 -6.10 -16.20
N CYS A 18 -27.19 -6.16 -17.04
CA CYS A 18 -25.97 -6.89 -16.72
C CYS A 18 -25.39 -6.24 -15.47
N ALA A 19 -25.89 -6.63 -14.29
CA ALA A 19 -25.14 -6.54 -13.06
C ALA A 19 -23.98 -7.54 -13.22
N ALA A 20 -22.96 -7.13 -13.96
CA ALA A 20 -21.64 -7.68 -13.80
C ALA A 20 -21.28 -7.34 -12.36
N THR A 21 -21.57 -8.26 -11.43
CA THR A 21 -20.93 -8.28 -10.13
C THR A 21 -19.46 -8.44 -10.44
N LEU A 22 -18.76 -7.31 -10.60
CA LEU A 22 -17.32 -7.26 -10.53
C LEU A 22 -17.01 -7.87 -9.18
N PHE A 23 -16.61 -9.14 -9.19
CA PHE A 23 -15.95 -9.75 -8.05
C PHE A 23 -14.65 -8.97 -7.90
N LEU A 24 -14.71 -7.85 -7.17
CA LEU A 24 -13.53 -7.16 -6.66
C LEU A 24 -12.86 -8.18 -5.76
N GLN A 25 -11.92 -8.95 -6.34
CA GLN A 25 -11.00 -9.74 -5.56
C GLN A 25 -10.35 -8.74 -4.60
N PRO A 26 -10.37 -9.01 -3.27
CA PRO A 26 -9.66 -8.15 -2.34
C PRO A 26 -8.22 -8.02 -2.83
N ALA A 27 -7.69 -6.80 -2.85
CA ALA A 27 -6.29 -6.58 -3.18
C ALA A 27 -5.45 -7.43 -2.22
N GLN A 28 -4.73 -8.41 -2.76
CA GLN A 28 -3.89 -9.28 -1.97
C GLN A 28 -2.60 -8.50 -1.63
N ALA A 29 -2.68 -7.68 -0.58
CA ALA A 29 -1.61 -6.79 -0.14
C ALA A 29 -0.41 -7.55 0.49
N GLY A 30 -0.48 -8.87 0.61
CA GLY A 30 0.65 -9.67 1.04
C GLY A 30 0.43 -11.18 0.96
N THR A 31 1.51 -11.92 1.17
CA THR A 31 1.53 -13.39 1.23
C THR A 31 2.02 -13.83 2.60
N LEU A 32 1.31 -14.75 3.25
CA LEU A 32 1.74 -15.38 4.48
C LEU A 32 2.56 -16.64 4.16
N VAL A 33 3.83 -16.68 4.57
CA VAL A 33 4.70 -17.86 4.46
C VAL A 33 5.27 -18.18 5.83
N GLY A 34 4.81 -19.28 6.44
CA GLY A 34 5.03 -19.51 7.87
C GLY A 34 4.34 -18.40 8.68
N ASP A 35 5.09 -17.78 9.60
CA ASP A 35 4.60 -16.68 10.43
C ASP A 35 4.98 -15.30 9.88
N TRP A 36 5.49 -15.23 8.64
CA TRP A 36 5.92 -14.00 7.99
C TRP A 36 4.90 -13.51 6.96
N TYR A 37 4.47 -12.27 7.13
CA TYR A 37 3.67 -11.52 6.18
C TYR A 37 4.60 -10.76 5.23
N TYR A 38 4.60 -11.13 3.95
CA TYR A 38 5.40 -10.47 2.92
C TYR A 38 4.56 -9.50 2.11
N SER A 39 5.04 -8.27 1.95
CA SER A 39 4.55 -7.28 1.01
C SER A 39 5.57 -7.14 -0.12
N PRO A 40 5.35 -7.80 -1.27
CA PRO A 40 6.24 -7.64 -2.42
C PRO A 40 6.12 -6.24 -3.01
N ASP A 41 7.24 -5.71 -3.49
CA ASP A 41 7.27 -4.50 -4.32
C ASP A 41 7.49 -4.88 -5.78
N SER A 42 7.40 -3.91 -6.69
CA SER A 42 7.84 -4.12 -8.06
C SER A 42 9.33 -4.42 -8.08
N THR A 43 9.78 -5.28 -9.01
CA THR A 43 11.22 -5.57 -9.17
C THR A 43 11.89 -4.67 -10.20
N ASN A 44 11.18 -3.66 -10.70
CA ASN A 44 11.64 -2.85 -11.82
C ASN A 44 11.15 -1.39 -11.82
N ASP A 45 10.97 -0.77 -10.65
CA ASP A 45 10.44 0.60 -10.58
C ASP A 45 11.39 1.60 -9.90
N SER A 46 12.55 1.16 -9.42
CA SER A 46 13.61 2.10 -9.07
C SER A 46 14.26 2.71 -10.31
N MET A 47 14.75 3.95 -10.17
CA MET A 47 15.31 4.72 -11.26
C MET A 47 16.69 5.28 -10.90
N MET A 48 17.64 5.13 -11.81
CA MET A 48 18.94 5.81 -11.75
C MET A 48 19.37 6.16 -13.17
N ASP A 49 19.40 7.45 -13.47
CA ASP A 49 19.61 7.98 -14.82
C ASP A 49 18.60 7.39 -15.83
N SER A 50 19.06 6.54 -16.75
CA SER A 50 18.22 5.84 -17.74
C SER A 50 17.98 4.37 -17.40
N ASN A 51 18.51 3.89 -16.27
CA ASN A 51 18.29 2.52 -15.81
C ASN A 51 17.00 2.46 -15.00
N ILE A 52 16.13 1.54 -15.41
CA ILE A 52 14.88 1.18 -14.74
C ILE A 52 15.08 -0.19 -14.10
N GLY A 53 14.82 -0.29 -12.81
CA GLY A 53 14.92 -1.54 -12.07
C GLY A 53 16.35 -1.94 -11.69
N GLY A 54 16.46 -2.67 -10.58
CA GLY A 54 17.73 -3.23 -10.09
C GLY A 54 18.77 -2.18 -9.70
N THR A 55 18.35 -0.92 -9.52
CA THR A 55 19.26 0.15 -9.13
C THR A 55 19.59 0.06 -7.64
N LYS A 56 20.50 0.91 -7.16
CA LYS A 56 20.82 1.02 -5.74
C LYS A 56 19.66 1.55 -4.87
N TYR A 57 18.56 2.00 -5.48
CA TYR A 57 17.37 2.48 -4.79
C TYR A 57 16.23 1.45 -4.78
N GLU A 58 16.45 0.25 -5.35
CA GLU A 58 15.43 -0.79 -5.43
C GLU A 58 15.06 -1.32 -4.05
N ILE A 59 13.77 -1.30 -3.73
CA ILE A 59 13.18 -2.03 -2.62
C ILE A 59 12.45 -3.21 -3.24
N HIS A 60 12.73 -4.43 -2.80
CA HIS A 60 12.17 -5.64 -3.40
C HIS A 60 10.94 -6.14 -2.65
N ASN A 61 10.95 -6.03 -1.33
CA ASN A 61 9.86 -6.44 -0.47
C ASN A 61 10.09 -5.94 0.95
N MET A 62 9.00 -5.92 1.71
CA MET A 62 9.01 -5.88 3.16
C MET A 62 8.41 -7.16 3.72
N ALA A 63 8.86 -7.55 4.91
CA ALA A 63 8.28 -8.65 5.65
C ALA A 63 8.03 -8.24 7.11
N MET A 64 6.94 -8.76 7.68
CA MET A 64 6.59 -8.58 9.09
C MET A 64 6.34 -9.95 9.72
N GLN A 65 6.92 -10.19 10.89
CA GLN A 65 6.56 -11.32 11.74
C GLN A 65 6.10 -10.80 13.10
N GLN A 66 5.05 -11.41 13.64
CA GLN A 66 4.60 -11.16 15.00
C GLN A 66 4.79 -12.43 15.82
N THR A 67 5.46 -12.32 16.97
CA THR A 67 5.57 -13.38 17.97
C THR A 67 4.67 -13.04 19.18
N SER A 68 4.78 -13.80 20.27
CA SER A 68 4.14 -13.45 21.54
C SER A 68 4.64 -12.13 22.12
N ASP A 69 5.89 -11.77 21.83
CA ASP A 69 6.62 -10.72 22.55
C ASP A 69 7.10 -9.59 21.64
N GLU A 70 7.23 -9.83 20.34
CA GLU A 70 7.87 -8.91 19.40
C GLU A 70 7.11 -8.80 18.08
N VAL A 71 7.24 -7.63 17.46
CA VAL A 71 6.92 -7.44 16.04
C VAL A 71 8.24 -7.12 15.34
N ILE A 72 8.58 -7.94 14.36
CA ILE A 72 9.84 -7.86 13.61
C ILE A 72 9.51 -7.38 12.20
N PHE A 73 10.26 -6.37 11.74
CA PHE A 73 10.18 -5.85 10.38
C PHE A 73 11.49 -6.13 9.66
N ALA A 74 11.39 -6.58 8.41
CA ALA A 74 12.52 -6.77 7.51
C ALA A 74 12.24 -6.06 6.19
N ILE A 75 13.27 -5.41 5.63
CA ILE A 75 13.22 -4.75 4.33
C ILE A 75 14.33 -5.35 3.48
N ASN A 76 14.00 -5.83 2.29
CA ASN A 76 14.98 -6.31 1.32
C ASN A 76 15.17 -5.24 0.24
N SER A 77 16.40 -4.74 0.10
CA SER A 77 16.72 -3.64 -0.80
C SER A 77 18.19 -3.68 -1.21
N ASN A 78 18.51 -3.05 -2.34
CA ASN A 78 19.88 -2.75 -2.75
C ASN A 78 20.46 -1.51 -2.06
N LEU A 79 19.63 -0.70 -1.40
CA LEU A 79 20.10 0.47 -0.65
C LEU A 79 20.82 -0.01 0.61
N SER A 80 22.05 0.46 0.80
CA SER A 80 22.82 0.09 1.98
C SER A 80 22.18 0.67 3.26
N LEU A 81 22.44 0.06 4.43
CA LEU A 81 21.94 0.58 5.70
C LEU A 81 22.40 2.03 5.96
N SER A 82 23.59 2.40 5.49
CA SER A 82 24.11 3.77 5.54
C SER A 82 23.71 4.61 4.32
N GLY A 83 22.64 4.27 3.62
CA GLY A 83 22.19 4.99 2.43
C GLY A 83 23.18 4.95 1.25
N THR A 84 23.16 5.98 0.42
CA THR A 84 24.09 6.14 -0.71
C THR A 84 24.26 7.61 -1.09
N GLY A 85 25.44 7.99 -1.59
CA GLY A 85 25.67 9.33 -2.10
C GLY A 85 24.88 9.62 -3.38
N SER A 86 24.39 10.85 -3.52
CA SER A 86 23.72 11.35 -4.72
C SER A 86 23.95 12.85 -4.89
N GLN A 87 24.51 13.25 -6.03
CA GLN A 87 24.67 14.67 -6.38
C GLN A 87 23.34 15.42 -6.58
N TYR A 88 22.23 14.68 -6.71
CA TYR A 88 20.89 15.22 -6.88
C TYR A 88 20.16 15.41 -5.54
N ALA A 89 20.70 14.87 -4.44
CA ALA A 89 20.18 15.10 -3.10
C ALA A 89 20.73 16.42 -2.54
N HIS A 90 19.90 17.15 -1.80
CA HIS A 90 20.26 18.47 -1.26
C HIS A 90 21.49 18.43 -0.34
N ASP A 91 21.62 17.38 0.45
CA ASP A 91 22.74 17.10 1.37
C ASP A 91 23.78 16.16 0.77
N GLY A 92 23.64 15.78 -0.51
CA GLY A 92 24.51 14.83 -1.18
C GLY A 92 24.27 13.37 -0.82
N HIS A 93 23.20 13.05 -0.06
CA HIS A 93 22.98 11.73 0.50
C HIS A 93 21.51 11.27 0.40
N ILE A 94 21.29 9.99 0.13
CA ILE A 94 19.97 9.36 0.15
C ILE A 94 20.02 8.24 1.19
N ALA A 95 19.30 8.44 2.29
CA ALA A 95 19.20 7.51 3.42
C ALA A 95 17.80 6.94 3.60
N TRP A 96 17.69 5.98 4.50
CA TRP A 96 16.43 5.46 5.01
C TRP A 96 15.68 6.51 5.84
N GLY A 97 14.35 6.53 5.72
CA GLY A 97 13.49 7.28 6.63
C GLY A 97 13.14 6.50 7.89
N ASP A 98 12.57 7.19 8.87
CA ASP A 98 12.02 6.57 10.07
C ASP A 98 10.76 5.75 9.73
N LEU A 99 10.55 4.64 10.42
CA LEU A 99 9.32 3.85 10.32
C LEU A 99 8.34 4.28 11.40
N PHE A 100 7.14 4.69 11.00
CA PHE A 100 6.06 5.05 11.90
C PHE A 100 4.94 4.01 11.85
N MET A 101 4.50 3.57 13.02
CA MET A 101 3.40 2.61 13.18
C MET A 101 2.25 3.28 13.92
N ASN A 102 1.05 3.07 13.39
CA ASN A 102 -0.19 3.59 13.95
C ASN A 102 -1.11 2.40 14.32
N PHE A 103 -1.29 2.18 15.61
CA PHE A 103 -2.14 1.10 16.14
C PHE A 103 -3.51 1.59 16.63
N THR A 104 -3.83 2.87 16.45
CA THR A 104 -5.03 3.50 17.02
C THR A 104 -6.31 3.28 16.20
N GLY A 105 -6.16 2.87 14.93
CA GLY A 105 -7.25 2.85 13.95
C GLY A 105 -7.68 4.24 13.44
N GLN A 106 -7.06 5.32 13.93
CA GLN A 106 -7.27 6.68 13.43
C GLN A 106 -6.43 6.95 12.19
N SER A 107 -6.67 8.09 11.52
CA SER A 107 -5.76 8.56 10.47
C SER A 107 -4.36 8.83 11.03
N LEU A 108 -3.35 8.78 10.16
CA LEU A 108 -1.97 9.07 10.54
C LEU A 108 -1.84 10.46 11.19
N ASP A 109 -2.51 11.47 10.63
CA ASP A 109 -2.50 12.84 11.16
C ASP A 109 -3.13 12.95 12.55
N ALA A 110 -4.27 12.27 12.78
CA ALA A 110 -4.94 12.29 14.07
C ALA A 110 -4.10 11.60 15.16
N ALA A 111 -3.53 10.44 14.85
CA ALA A 111 -2.63 9.73 15.75
C ALA A 111 -1.34 10.53 16.01
N ASN A 112 -0.77 11.18 14.99
CA ASN A 112 0.40 12.04 15.14
C ASN A 112 0.12 13.24 16.07
N ASN A 113 -1.02 13.92 15.87
CA ASN A 113 -1.42 15.06 16.68
C ASN A 113 -1.71 14.67 18.14
N ALA A 114 -2.15 13.43 18.38
CA ALA A 114 -2.35 12.88 19.72
C ALA A 114 -1.05 12.37 20.36
N GLY A 115 0.03 12.21 19.59
CA GLY A 115 1.29 11.64 20.06
C GLY A 115 1.29 10.10 20.17
N ASP A 116 0.38 9.43 19.46
CA ASP A 116 0.13 7.99 19.57
C ASP A 116 0.89 7.14 18.53
N LEU A 117 1.84 7.74 17.80
CA LEU A 117 2.67 7.01 16.83
C LEU A 117 3.87 6.34 17.51
N PHE A 118 4.14 5.10 17.12
CA PHE A 118 5.36 4.41 17.47
C PHE A 118 6.38 4.58 16.35
N GLY A 119 7.54 5.15 16.68
CA GLY A 119 8.62 5.40 15.71
C GLY A 119 9.80 4.45 15.92
N ILE A 120 10.29 3.86 14.84
CA ILE A 120 11.62 3.25 14.78
C ILE A 120 12.50 4.22 14.00
N ARG A 121 13.47 4.82 14.69
CA ARG A 121 14.43 5.72 14.06
C ARG A 121 15.42 4.91 13.24
N SER A 122 15.54 5.24 11.95
CA SER A 122 16.64 4.71 11.16
C SER A 122 17.95 5.37 11.62
N PRO A 123 19.07 4.63 11.68
CA PRO A 123 20.35 5.25 11.94
C PRO A 123 20.68 6.23 10.80
N ASN A 124 20.70 7.53 11.12
CA ASN A 124 21.20 8.57 10.22
C ASN A 124 22.73 8.48 10.18
N ILE A 125 23.26 7.62 9.31
CA ILE A 125 24.70 7.36 9.13
C ILE A 125 25.20 8.00 7.85
#